data_AF-A0AAU6AGY2-F1
#
_entry.id   AF-A0AAU6AGY2-F1
#
_cell.length_a   1.000
_cell.length_b   1.000
_cell.length_c   1.000
_cell.angle_alpha   90.00
_cell.angle_beta   90.00
_cell.angle_gamma   90.00
#
_symmetry.space_group_name_H-M   'P 1'
#
loop_
_entity.id
_entity.type
_entity.pdbx_description
1 polymer ?
#
loop_
_entity_poly.entity_id
_entity_poly.type
_entity_poly.pdbx_seq_one_letter_code
_entity_poly.pdbx_strand_id
1 'polypeptide(L)'
;MAVESEGFETAVEFPGGRVENPVEIPKDQLGKAAEARLGDARFVLDELGRRGWNLDKVGMFGHSFGGFTAAEAMLDDQRIDAGMNMDGHLFTDLGEVAERGLDRPVFLYGRQEVKPGKTVEHSPFTDYDPTWGLFWKHQKGPKQSAVL
;
A
#
# COMPACT_ATOMS: atom_id res chain seq x y z
N MET A 1 7.90 -0.86 -11.20
CA MET A 1 8.73 -1.87 -10.49
C MET A 1 7.91 -2.29 -9.30
N ALA A 2 7.49 -3.55 -9.24
CA ALA A 2 6.77 -4.07 -8.08
C ALA A 2 7.77 -4.29 -6.94
N VAL A 3 7.41 -3.85 -5.75
CA VAL A 3 8.12 -4.19 -4.52
C VAL A 3 7.34 -5.36 -3.94
N GLU A 4 7.96 -6.55 -3.93
CA GLU A 4 7.36 -7.79 -3.45
C GLU A 4 7.93 -8.08 -2.06
N SER A 5 7.08 -8.34 -1.05
CA SER A 5 7.57 -8.81 0.25
C SER A 5 6.68 -9.91 0.85
N GLU A 6 7.34 -10.99 1.25
CA GLU A 6 6.79 -12.29 1.64
C GLU A 6 5.53 -12.21 2.51
N GLY A 7 4.48 -12.99 2.19
CA GLY A 7 3.26 -13.13 3.02
C GLY A 7 1.93 -13.23 2.29
N PHE A 8 1.81 -12.52 1.18
CA PHE A 8 0.65 -12.47 0.28
C PHE A 8 1.14 -12.38 -1.18
N GLU A 9 2.32 -12.94 -1.43
CA GLU A 9 3.09 -12.74 -2.64
C GLU A 9 3.02 -13.94 -3.58
N THR A 10 3.37 -13.69 -4.83
CA THR A 10 3.65 -14.74 -5.80
C THR A 10 5.04 -15.33 -5.56
N ALA A 11 5.32 -16.53 -6.10
CA ALA A 11 6.68 -17.06 -6.09
C ALA A 11 7.63 -16.11 -6.84
N VAL A 12 8.84 -15.92 -6.31
CA VAL A 12 9.85 -15.03 -6.87
C VAL A 12 10.91 -15.86 -7.59
N GLU A 13 11.12 -15.61 -8.87
CA GLU A 13 12.20 -16.21 -9.65
C GLU A 13 13.41 -15.27 -9.70
N PHE A 14 14.55 -15.76 -9.21
CA PHE A 14 15.84 -15.10 -9.27
C PHE A 14 16.64 -15.50 -10.52
N PRO A 15 17.63 -14.69 -10.94
CA PRO A 15 18.54 -15.07 -12.02
C PRO A 15 19.16 -16.46 -11.81
N GLY A 16 19.25 -17.23 -12.90
CA GLY A 16 19.71 -18.62 -12.85
C GLY A 16 18.63 -19.65 -12.51
N GLY A 17 17.35 -19.24 -12.48
CA GLY A 17 16.20 -20.14 -12.36
C GLY A 17 15.90 -20.61 -10.93
N ARG A 18 16.45 -19.94 -9.92
CA ARG A 18 16.12 -20.21 -8.51
C ARG A 18 14.76 -19.59 -8.20
N VAL A 19 13.84 -20.39 -7.68
CA VAL A 19 12.50 -19.94 -7.28
C VAL A 19 12.38 -19.99 -5.76
N GLU A 20 11.98 -18.88 -5.15
CA GLU A 20 11.57 -18.81 -3.76
C GLU A 20 10.04 -18.78 -3.69
N ASN A 21 9.47 -19.64 -2.84
CA ASN A 21 8.02 -19.73 -2.68
C ASN A 21 7.55 -18.80 -1.54
N PRO A 22 6.33 -18.25 -1.63
CA PRO A 22 5.81 -17.41 -0.58
C PRO A 22 5.63 -18.21 0.71
N VAL A 23 6.02 -17.61 1.83
CA VAL A 23 5.69 -18.07 3.18
C VAL A 23 4.57 -17.21 3.75
N GLU A 24 3.70 -17.79 4.56
CA GLU A 24 2.69 -17.04 5.30
C GLU A 24 3.38 -16.15 6.35
N ILE A 25 3.06 -14.85 6.39
CA ILE A 25 3.52 -13.97 7.48
C ILE A 25 2.67 -14.28 8.72
N PRO A 26 3.28 -14.70 9.85
CA PRO A 26 2.58 -14.77 11.12
C PRO A 26 2.07 -13.39 11.53
N LYS A 27 0.87 -13.31 12.14
CA LYS A 27 0.26 -12.02 12.51
C LYS A 27 1.16 -11.14 13.39
N ASP A 28 1.92 -11.76 14.30
CA ASP A 28 2.87 -11.07 15.19
C ASP A 28 4.11 -10.54 14.44
N GLN A 29 4.32 -10.93 13.18
CA GLN A 29 5.41 -10.48 12.32
C GLN A 29 4.96 -9.44 11.27
N LEU A 30 3.68 -9.03 11.27
CA LEU A 30 3.19 -8.03 10.31
C LEU A 30 3.92 -6.69 10.41
N GLY A 31 4.29 -6.24 11.62
CA GLY A 31 5.10 -5.03 11.79
C GLY A 31 6.47 -5.15 11.13
N LYS A 32 7.14 -6.29 11.29
CA LYS A 32 8.42 -6.55 10.64
C LYS A 32 8.29 -6.60 9.11
N ALA A 33 7.19 -7.16 8.61
CA ALA A 33 6.91 -7.17 7.18
C ALA A 33 6.61 -5.76 6.65
N ALA A 34 5.89 -4.93 7.39
CA ALA A 34 5.68 -3.51 7.06
C ALA A 34 7.02 -2.77 6.96
N GLU A 35 7.87 -2.88 7.98
CA GLU A 35 9.20 -2.25 8.00
C GLU A 35 10.05 -2.69 6.80
N ALA A 36 10.07 -3.98 6.48
CA ALA A 36 10.79 -4.51 5.32
C ALA A 36 10.26 -3.89 4.02
N ARG A 37 8.94 -3.85 3.81
CA ARG A 37 8.32 -3.26 2.61
C ARG A 37 8.67 -1.79 2.42
N LEU A 38 8.66 -1.02 3.51
CA LEU A 38 9.01 0.40 3.48
C LEU A 38 10.49 0.59 3.13
N GLY A 39 11.36 -0.23 3.72
CA GLY A 39 12.78 -0.30 3.39
C GLY A 39 13.03 -0.65 1.92
N ASP A 40 12.32 -1.65 1.40
CA ASP A 40 12.44 -2.11 0.02
C ASP A 40 11.95 -1.06 -0.98
N ALA A 41 10.84 -0.38 -0.70
CA ALA A 41 10.33 0.71 -1.53
C ALA A 41 11.37 1.83 -1.67
N ARG A 42 11.98 2.24 -0.54
CA ARG A 42 13.05 3.24 -0.54
C ARG A 42 14.29 2.74 -1.28
N PHE A 43 14.71 1.49 -1.03
CA PHE A 43 15.87 0.88 -1.67
C PHE A 43 15.70 0.84 -3.20
N VAL A 44 14.52 0.46 -3.69
CA VAL A 44 14.23 0.46 -5.13
C VAL A 44 14.34 1.86 -5.73
N LEU A 45 13.79 2.89 -5.08
CA LEU A 45 13.91 4.27 -5.55
C LEU A 45 15.38 4.74 -5.55
N ASP A 46 16.16 4.39 -4.53
CA ASP A 46 17.58 4.71 -4.44
C ASP A 46 18.38 4.05 -5.59
N GLU A 47 18.12 2.78 -5.88
CA GLU A 47 18.78 2.05 -6.95
C GLU A 47 18.39 2.56 -8.35
N LEU A 48 17.12 2.89 -8.57
CA LEU A 48 16.68 3.51 -9.82
C LEU A 48 17.35 4.87 -10.03
N GLY A 49 17.43 5.70 -8.98
CA GLY A 49 18.14 6.98 -9.02
C GLY A 49 19.63 6.81 -9.34
N ARG A 50 20.32 5.86 -8.70
CA ARG A 50 21.73 5.54 -8.99
C ARG A 50 21.95 5.08 -10.44
N ARG A 51 20.95 4.42 -11.04
CA ARG A 51 20.97 3.99 -12.44
C ARG A 51 20.60 5.11 -13.43
N GLY A 52 20.37 6.33 -12.95
CA GLY A 52 20.11 7.51 -13.78
C GLY A 52 18.65 7.65 -14.23
N TRP A 53 17.71 6.97 -13.58
CA TRP A 53 16.29 7.16 -13.87
C TRP A 53 15.83 8.53 -13.39
N ASN A 54 14.97 9.19 -14.19
CA ASN A 54 14.30 10.40 -13.74
C ASN A 54 13.20 10.03 -12.73
N LEU A 55 13.30 10.55 -11.51
CA LEU A 55 12.36 10.34 -10.40
C LEU A 55 11.58 11.62 -10.05
N ASP A 56 11.47 12.59 -10.98
CA ASP A 56 10.70 13.82 -10.78
C ASP A 56 9.19 13.56 -10.67
N LYS A 57 8.72 12.41 -11.17
CA LYS A 57 7.31 12.00 -11.20
C LYS A 57 7.19 10.51 -10.88
N VAL A 58 6.98 10.17 -9.62
CA VAL A 58 6.84 8.78 -9.16
C VAL A 58 5.45 8.55 -8.60
N GLY A 59 4.78 7.51 -9.09
CA GLY A 59 3.56 6.97 -8.48
C GLY A 59 3.83 5.61 -7.87
N MET A 60 3.18 5.31 -6.74
CA MET A 60 3.20 3.99 -6.12
C MET A 60 1.78 3.47 -5.93
N PHE A 61 1.57 2.19 -6.20
CA PHE A 61 0.28 1.54 -5.99
C PHE A 61 0.51 0.13 -5.49
N GLY A 62 -0.46 -0.40 -4.75
CA GLY A 62 -0.39 -1.77 -4.29
C GLY A 62 -1.75 -2.31 -3.87
N HIS A 63 -1.84 -3.64 -3.87
CA HIS A 63 -3.03 -4.37 -3.47
C HIS A 63 -2.89 -4.92 -2.06
N SER A 64 -3.99 -4.93 -1.30
CA SER A 64 -4.02 -5.42 0.07
C SER A 64 -2.93 -4.75 0.92
N PHE A 65 -2.05 -5.50 1.58
CA PHE A 65 -0.95 -4.95 2.35
C PHE A 65 0.01 -4.06 1.54
N GLY A 66 0.09 -4.26 0.22
CA GLY A 66 0.85 -3.36 -0.67
C GLY A 66 0.22 -1.98 -0.83
N GLY A 67 -1.11 -1.87 -0.66
CA GLY A 67 -1.82 -0.59 -0.67
C GLY A 67 -1.52 0.25 0.57
N PHE A 68 -1.40 -0.41 1.74
CA PHE A 68 -0.82 0.20 2.94
C PHE A 68 0.61 0.68 2.67
N THR A 69 1.48 -0.21 2.18
CA THR A 69 2.87 0.15 1.88
C THR A 69 2.96 1.34 0.94
N ALA A 70 2.13 1.40 -0.10
CA ALA A 70 2.13 2.53 -1.03
C ALA A 70 1.82 3.86 -0.34
N ALA A 71 0.81 3.88 0.55
CA ALA A 71 0.42 5.09 1.27
C ALA A 71 1.43 5.48 2.37
N GLU A 72 1.92 4.51 3.13
CA GLU A 72 2.89 4.74 4.21
C GLU A 72 4.27 5.13 3.64
N ALA A 73 4.74 4.48 2.57
CA ALA A 73 5.97 4.87 1.89
C ALA A 73 5.89 6.29 1.32
N MET A 74 4.72 6.75 0.86
CA MET A 74 4.54 8.16 0.51
C MET A 74 4.76 9.06 1.71
N LEU A 75 4.26 8.70 2.89
CA LEU A 75 4.42 9.50 4.09
C LEU A 75 5.91 9.69 4.43
N ASP A 76 6.69 8.61 4.29
CA ASP A 76 8.11 8.57 4.63
C ASP A 76 9.04 9.10 3.53
N ASP A 77 8.63 9.00 2.26
CA ASP A 77 9.46 9.37 1.11
C ASP A 77 8.77 10.40 0.21
N GLN A 78 9.32 11.61 0.20
CA GLN A 78 8.82 12.74 -0.58
C GLN A 78 9.00 12.57 -2.09
N ARG A 79 9.77 11.58 -2.54
CA ARG A 79 9.92 11.28 -3.98
C ARG A 79 8.65 10.72 -4.59
N ILE A 80 7.75 10.14 -3.81
CA ILE A 80 6.50 9.54 -4.32
C ILE A 80 5.42 10.63 -4.40
N ASP A 81 5.06 11.05 -5.62
CA ASP A 81 4.10 12.12 -5.88
C ASP A 81 2.64 11.69 -5.71
N ALA A 82 2.30 10.42 -5.94
CA ALA A 82 0.92 9.94 -5.91
C ALA A 82 0.81 8.46 -5.50
N GLY A 83 -0.30 8.13 -4.83
CA GLY A 83 -0.55 6.81 -4.23
C GLY A 83 -1.86 6.18 -4.68
N MET A 84 -1.90 4.85 -4.73
CA MET A 84 -3.15 4.10 -4.81
C MET A 84 -3.13 2.89 -3.87
N ASN A 85 -4.15 2.80 -3.02
CA ASN A 85 -4.42 1.65 -2.19
C ASN A 85 -5.57 0.84 -2.81
N MET A 86 -5.28 -0.39 -3.26
CA MET A 86 -6.28 -1.30 -3.81
C MET A 86 -6.73 -2.30 -2.73
N ASP A 87 -7.86 -2.02 -2.12
CA ASP A 87 -8.57 -2.86 -1.14
C ASP A 87 -7.76 -3.23 0.13
N GLY A 88 -6.71 -2.47 0.45
CA GLY A 88 -5.85 -2.72 1.61
C GLY A 88 -6.23 -1.93 2.85
N HIS A 89 -6.20 -2.58 4.01
CA HIS A 89 -6.29 -1.89 5.30
C HIS A 89 -5.13 -0.90 5.45
N LEU A 90 -5.34 0.30 6.02
CA LEU A 90 -4.26 1.27 6.23
C LEU A 90 -3.55 1.11 7.58
N PHE A 91 -4.09 0.29 8.48
CA PHE A 91 -3.54 0.01 9.82
C PHE A 91 -3.36 1.29 10.67
N THR A 92 -3.33 1.12 11.99
CA THR A 92 -2.99 2.22 12.93
C THR A 92 -1.92 1.79 13.92
N ASP A 93 -1.63 0.49 13.96
CA ASP A 93 -0.63 -0.17 14.77
C ASP A 93 0.66 -0.51 13.99
N LEU A 94 0.63 -0.41 12.65
CA LEU A 94 1.78 -0.70 11.78
C LEU A 94 2.37 0.54 11.09
N GLY A 95 1.70 1.68 11.15
CA GLY A 95 2.06 2.91 10.44
C GLY A 95 1.17 4.07 10.86
N GLU A 96 1.49 5.26 10.35
CA GLU A 96 0.86 6.52 10.78
C GLU A 96 -0.02 7.15 9.70
N VAL A 97 0.00 6.64 8.45
CA VAL A 97 -0.65 7.31 7.32
C VAL A 97 -2.15 7.49 7.51
N ALA A 98 -2.83 6.53 8.15
CA ALA A 98 -4.25 6.63 8.45
C ALA A 98 -4.59 7.83 9.34
N GLU A 99 -3.73 8.12 10.33
CA GLU A 99 -3.95 9.21 11.31
C GLU A 99 -3.42 10.55 10.81
N ARG A 100 -2.31 10.55 10.09
CA ARG A 100 -1.63 11.79 9.65
C ARG A 100 -2.18 12.33 8.34
N GLY A 101 -2.64 11.43 7.46
CA GLY A 101 -2.94 11.73 6.07
C GLY A 101 -1.71 12.23 5.30
N LEU A 102 -1.92 12.52 4.01
CA LEU A 102 -0.91 13.03 3.09
C LEU A 102 -1.35 14.38 2.51
N ASP A 103 -0.39 15.14 2.02
CA ASP A 103 -0.56 16.39 1.26
C ASP A 103 -0.57 16.18 -0.27
N ARG A 104 -0.37 14.94 -0.70
CA ARG A 104 -0.27 14.51 -2.10
C ARG A 104 -1.46 13.62 -2.53
N PRO A 105 -1.74 13.50 -3.85
CA PRO A 105 -2.85 12.71 -4.36
C PRO A 105 -2.85 11.23 -3.91
N VAL A 106 -4.00 10.76 -3.41
CA VAL A 106 -4.23 9.34 -3.11
C VAL A 106 -5.57 8.86 -3.65
N PHE A 107 -5.57 7.67 -4.28
CA PHE A 107 -6.78 6.98 -4.70
C PHE A 107 -7.03 5.72 -3.86
N LEU A 108 -8.21 5.63 -3.26
CA LEU A 108 -8.67 4.44 -2.54
C LEU A 108 -9.58 3.61 -3.45
N TYR A 109 -9.16 2.40 -3.80
CA TYR A 109 -9.85 1.55 -4.75
C TYR A 109 -10.31 0.25 -4.09
N GLY A 110 -11.56 0.20 -3.65
CA GLY A 110 -12.07 -0.89 -2.83
C GLY A 110 -12.87 -1.92 -3.62
N ARG A 111 -13.06 -3.09 -3.01
CA ARG A 111 -13.95 -4.12 -3.55
C ARG A 111 -15.38 -3.99 -3.04
N GLN A 112 -16.31 -4.48 -3.84
CA GLN A 112 -17.70 -4.77 -3.46
C GLN A 112 -17.88 -6.27 -3.27
N GLU A 113 -18.60 -6.65 -2.23
CA GLU A 113 -19.04 -8.02 -1.99
C GLU A 113 -20.56 -8.05 -1.81
N VAL A 114 -21.26 -8.72 -2.73
CA VAL A 114 -22.71 -8.89 -2.70
C VAL A 114 -23.04 -10.19 -1.95
N LYS A 115 -23.71 -10.07 -0.81
CA LYS A 115 -24.23 -11.19 0.00
C LYS A 115 -25.76 -11.18 -0.03
N PRO A 116 -26.43 -12.30 0.28
CA PRO A 116 -27.89 -12.32 0.41
C PRO A 116 -28.38 -11.24 1.38
N GLY A 117 -29.13 -10.27 0.85
CA GLY A 117 -29.70 -9.16 1.61
C GLY A 117 -28.72 -8.05 2.04
N LYS A 118 -27.45 -8.08 1.59
CA LYS A 118 -26.46 -7.07 1.98
C LYS A 118 -25.38 -6.89 0.92
N THR A 119 -25.10 -5.65 0.53
CA THR A 119 -23.87 -5.28 -0.17
C THR A 119 -22.88 -4.73 0.85
N VAL A 120 -21.64 -5.21 0.81
CA VAL A 120 -20.52 -4.71 1.62
C VAL A 120 -19.51 -4.09 0.67
N GLU A 121 -19.16 -2.83 0.90
CA GLU A 121 -18.16 -2.11 0.12
C GLU A 121 -17.00 -1.74 1.03
N HIS A 122 -15.78 -1.97 0.56
CA HIS A 122 -14.60 -1.37 1.16
C HIS A 122 -14.48 0.06 0.65
N SER A 123 -14.85 1.03 1.48
CA SER A 123 -15.01 2.42 1.09
C SER A 123 -14.82 3.30 2.32
N PRO A 124 -14.28 4.53 2.19
CA PRO A 124 -14.15 5.46 3.31
C PRO A 124 -15.50 5.90 3.89
N PHE A 125 -16.61 5.53 3.25
CA PHE A 125 -17.98 5.89 3.62
C PHE A 125 -18.73 4.75 4.32
N THR A 126 -18.07 3.63 4.60
CA THR A 126 -18.67 2.47 5.29
C THR A 126 -17.87 2.10 6.54
N ASP A 127 -18.53 1.38 7.46
CA ASP A 127 -17.88 0.89 8.68
C ASP A 127 -17.08 -0.42 8.45
N TYR A 128 -16.87 -0.83 7.19
CA TYR A 128 -16.14 -2.06 6.88
C TYR A 128 -14.67 -1.97 7.32
N ASP A 129 -14.05 -0.82 7.05
CA ASP A 129 -12.68 -0.52 7.44
C ASP A 129 -12.60 0.91 8.04
N PRO A 130 -12.53 1.03 9.38
CA PRO A 130 -12.40 2.32 10.04
C PRO A 130 -11.15 3.11 9.64
N THR A 131 -10.07 2.44 9.19
CA THR A 131 -8.82 3.12 8.81
C THR A 131 -8.95 3.89 7.51
N TRP A 132 -9.81 3.45 6.58
CA TRP A 132 -10.15 4.23 5.38
C TRP A 132 -10.94 5.48 5.72
N GLY A 133 -11.91 5.38 6.63
CA GLY A 133 -12.65 6.54 7.13
C GLY A 133 -11.76 7.54 7.87
N LEU A 134 -10.84 7.03 8.70
CA LEU A 134 -9.84 7.82 9.42
C LEU A 134 -8.91 8.55 8.45
N PHE A 135 -8.27 7.81 7.53
CA PHE A 135 -7.44 8.39 6.49
C PHE A 135 -8.19 9.45 5.69
N TRP A 136 -9.43 9.15 5.26
CA TRP A 136 -10.24 10.08 4.48
C TRP A 136 -10.47 11.39 5.22
N LYS A 137 -10.68 11.35 6.53
CA LYS A 137 -10.83 12.55 7.35
C LYS A 137 -9.53 13.36 7.44
N HIS A 138 -8.39 12.69 7.55
CA HIS A 138 -7.08 13.33 7.76
C HIS A 138 -6.33 13.69 6.48
N GLN A 139 -6.71 13.12 5.32
CA GLN A 139 -6.11 13.37 4.02
C GLN A 139 -6.34 14.82 3.56
N LYS A 140 -5.23 15.53 3.36
CA LYS A 140 -5.15 16.98 3.07
C LYS A 140 -5.01 17.26 1.57
N GLY A 141 -4.28 16.39 0.88
CA GLY A 141 -4.10 16.45 -0.58
C GLY A 141 -5.34 15.97 -1.34
N PRO A 142 -5.28 16.01 -2.69
CA PRO A 142 -6.33 15.44 -3.52
C PRO A 142 -6.63 13.99 -3.12
N LYS A 143 -7.91 13.65 -3.07
CA LYS A 143 -8.37 12.31 -2.70
C LYS A 143 -9.57 11.91 -3.51
N GLN A 144 -9.60 10.66 -3.93
CA GLN A 144 -10.71 10.05 -4.64
C GLN A 144 -10.89 8.63 -4.12
N SER A 145 -12.11 8.10 -4.23
CA SER A 145 -12.39 6.69 -4.00
C SER A 145 -13.29 6.12 -5.09
N ALA A 146 -13.18 4.81 -5.32
CA ALA A 146 -14.13 4.04 -6.13
C ALA A 146 -14.23 2.60 -5.62
N VAL A 147 -15.32 1.95 -5.97
CA VAL A 147 -15.60 0.55 -5.61
C VAL A 147 -15.94 -0.22 -6.90
N LEU A 148 -15.46 -1.45 -7.03
CA LEU A 148 -15.88 -2.42 -8.06
C LEU A 148 -16.56 -3.64 -7.46
#